data_AF-A0A1G3KNK7-F1
#
_entry.id   AF-A0A1G3KNK7-F1
#
_cell.length_a   1.000
_cell.length_b   1.000
_cell.length_c   1.000
_cell.angle_alpha   90.00
_cell.angle_beta   90.00
_cell.angle_gamma   90.00
#
_symmetry.space_group_name_H-M   'P 1'
#
loop_
_entity.id
_entity.type
_entity.pdbx_description
1 polymer ?
#
loop_
_entity_poly.entity_id
_entity_poly.type
_entity_poly.pdbx_seq_one_letter_code
_entity_poly.pdbx_strand_id
1 'polypeptide(L)'
;MLQMVIALALAVSGTSAATAAADRRPPLDRPASMMTGTEIKAYNVGLLPTHPDFIKCRKIDEVGSLVKKARVCHTNEQWKKLWAQGNQDSRDTMDAMASKAGDCRATGTC
;
A
#
# COMPACT_ATOMS: atom_id res chain seq x y z
N MET A 1 -9.10 30.30 55.28
CA MET A 1 -10.27 29.42 55.09
C MET A 1 -10.42 29.23 53.58
N LEU A 2 -9.49 28.52 52.92
CA LEU A 2 -9.41 27.06 52.76
C LEU A 2 -10.65 26.52 52.01
N GLN A 3 -10.44 25.53 51.14
CA GLN A 3 -11.38 24.82 50.23
C GLN A 3 -11.55 25.49 48.85
N MET A 4 -11.29 24.83 47.71
CA MET A 4 -10.79 23.48 47.45
C MET A 4 -10.35 23.42 45.97
N VAL A 5 -9.16 22.90 45.72
CA VAL A 5 -8.59 22.63 44.39
C VAL A 5 -9.27 21.37 43.85
N ILE A 6 -9.91 21.41 42.69
CA ILE A 6 -10.28 20.20 41.93
C ILE A 6 -9.67 20.34 40.53
N ALA A 7 -8.46 19.81 40.40
CA ALA A 7 -7.78 19.59 39.15
C ALA A 7 -8.51 18.48 38.37
N LEU A 8 -9.19 18.84 37.28
CA LEU A 8 -9.72 17.86 36.33
C LEU A 8 -8.60 17.53 35.34
N ALA A 9 -7.82 16.51 35.66
CA ALA A 9 -6.82 15.94 34.78
C ALA A 9 -7.50 15.26 33.59
N LEU A 10 -7.49 15.91 32.41
CA LEU A 10 -7.72 15.23 31.14
C LEU A 10 -6.45 14.44 30.76
N ALA A 11 -6.25 13.30 31.40
CA ALA A 11 -5.36 12.27 30.90
C ALA A 11 -6.16 11.38 29.94
N VAL A 12 -6.34 11.84 28.69
CA VAL A 12 -6.74 10.94 27.60
C VAL A 12 -5.52 10.08 27.28
N SER A 13 -5.61 8.82 27.70
CA SER A 13 -4.70 7.73 27.38
C SER A 13 -4.39 7.73 25.89
N GLY A 14 -3.15 8.12 25.54
CA GLY A 14 -2.62 7.97 24.19
C GLY A 14 -2.58 6.48 23.85
N THR A 15 -3.50 6.06 22.98
CA THR A 15 -3.52 4.73 22.40
C THR A 15 -2.17 4.45 21.74
N SER A 16 -1.45 3.49 22.30
CA SER A 16 -0.16 2.99 21.84
C SER A 16 -0.21 2.54 20.38
N ALA A 17 0.23 3.38 19.45
CA ALA A 17 0.50 3.02 18.06
C ALA A 17 1.84 2.24 17.89
N ALA A 18 2.58 2.04 18.98
CA ALA A 18 3.93 1.48 18.95
C ALA A 18 4.00 -0.04 18.74
N THR A 19 2.89 -0.78 18.85
CA THR A 19 2.90 -2.26 18.73
C THR A 19 2.89 -2.77 17.29
N ALA A 20 2.57 -1.93 16.30
CA ALA A 20 2.56 -2.35 14.89
C ALA A 20 3.96 -2.33 14.24
N ALA A 21 4.92 -1.63 14.84
CA ALA A 21 6.28 -1.48 14.30
C ALA A 21 7.25 -2.57 14.80
N ALA A 22 6.94 -3.24 15.90
CA ALA A 22 7.86 -4.17 16.58
C ALA A 22 8.01 -5.54 15.89
N ASP A 23 7.14 -5.89 14.94
CA ASP A 23 7.16 -7.15 14.19
C ASP A 23 7.34 -6.91 12.68
N ARG A 24 8.24 -6.00 12.32
CA ARG A 24 8.63 -5.75 10.93
C ARG A 24 9.97 -6.40 10.67
N ARG A 25 10.04 -7.18 9.60
CA ARG A 25 11.32 -7.67 9.09
C ARG A 25 12.12 -6.55 8.44
N PRO A 26 13.45 -6.71 8.37
CA PRO A 26 14.30 -5.81 7.60
C PRO A 26 13.78 -5.66 6.16
N PRO A 27 13.96 -4.47 5.56
CA PRO A 27 13.67 -4.27 4.15
C PRO A 27 14.42 -5.28 3.28
N LEU A 28 13.81 -5.69 2.17
CA LEU A 28 14.44 -6.60 1.22
C LEU A 28 15.56 -5.87 0.46
N ASP A 29 16.73 -6.51 0.32
CA ASP A 29 17.87 -5.96 -0.43
C ASP A 29 17.58 -5.76 -1.92
N ARG A 30 16.61 -6.51 -2.46
CA ARG A 30 16.16 -6.45 -3.85
C ARG A 30 14.65 -6.68 -3.93
N PRO A 31 13.97 -6.24 -5.00
CA PRO A 31 12.54 -6.47 -5.16
C PRO A 31 12.22 -7.98 -5.15
N ALA A 32 11.14 -8.36 -4.46
CA ALA A 32 10.75 -9.77 -4.29
C ALA A 32 10.51 -10.48 -5.64
N SER A 33 10.07 -9.77 -6.69
CA SER A 33 9.93 -10.33 -8.04
C SER A 33 11.25 -10.81 -8.67
N MET A 34 12.41 -10.32 -8.20
CA MET A 34 13.73 -10.76 -8.65
C MET A 34 14.28 -11.95 -7.85
N MET A 35 13.59 -12.38 -6.79
CA MET A 35 13.94 -13.57 -6.02
C MET A 35 13.33 -14.82 -6.65
N THR A 36 14.04 -15.94 -6.55
CA THR A 36 13.55 -17.26 -6.92
C THR A 36 12.42 -17.73 -5.98
N GLY A 37 11.63 -18.71 -6.41
CA GLY A 37 10.58 -19.28 -5.56
C GLY A 37 11.12 -19.90 -4.27
N THR A 38 12.31 -20.49 -4.31
CA THR A 38 12.98 -21.09 -3.14
C THR A 38 13.36 -20.02 -2.11
N GLU A 39 13.97 -18.91 -2.57
CA GLU A 39 14.34 -17.79 -1.69
C GLU A 39 13.10 -17.15 -1.05
N ILE A 40 12.02 -16.98 -1.82
CA ILE A 40 10.74 -16.46 -1.29
C ILE A 40 10.13 -17.42 -0.26
N LYS A 41 10.16 -18.73 -0.53
CA LYS A 41 9.66 -19.73 0.41
C LYS A 41 10.48 -19.70 1.70
N ALA A 42 11.81 -19.62 1.62
CA ALA A 42 12.69 -19.48 2.76
C ALA A 42 12.40 -18.21 3.55
N TYR A 43 12.18 -17.08 2.87
CA TYR A 43 11.76 -15.84 3.51
C TYR A 43 10.41 -16.01 4.23
N ASN A 44 9.42 -16.65 3.63
CA ASN A 44 8.10 -16.81 4.25
C ASN A 44 8.06 -17.81 5.42
N VAL A 45 9.14 -18.56 5.70
CA VAL A 45 9.19 -19.45 6.87
C VAL A 45 9.01 -18.63 8.15
N GLY A 46 8.10 -19.10 9.01
CA GLY A 46 7.76 -18.45 10.29
C GLY A 46 6.79 -17.26 10.14
N LEU A 47 6.46 -16.83 8.92
CA LEU A 47 5.45 -15.80 8.69
C LEU A 47 4.09 -16.43 8.42
N LEU A 48 3.06 -15.93 9.10
CA LEU A 48 1.68 -16.27 8.77
C LEU A 48 1.31 -15.64 7.41
N PRO A 49 0.43 -16.27 6.62
CA PRO A 49 -0.03 -15.71 5.34
C PRO A 49 -0.68 -14.31 5.43
N THR A 50 -1.17 -13.94 6.62
CA THR A 50 -1.75 -12.63 6.93
C THR A 50 -0.73 -11.59 7.39
N HIS A 51 0.52 -12.00 7.64
CA HIS A 51 1.57 -11.11 8.12
C HIS A 51 1.85 -9.99 7.10
N PRO A 52 2.08 -8.73 7.51
CA PRO A 52 2.37 -7.62 6.59
C PRO A 52 3.56 -7.89 5.68
N ASP A 53 4.59 -8.56 6.19
CA ASP A 53 5.81 -8.85 5.44
C ASP A 53 5.74 -10.14 4.61
N PHE A 54 4.67 -10.94 4.72
CA PHE A 54 4.55 -12.17 3.95
C PHE A 54 4.55 -11.86 2.44
N ILE A 55 5.45 -12.51 1.68
CA ILE A 55 5.58 -12.29 0.25
C ILE A 55 4.55 -13.13 -0.50
N LYS A 56 3.66 -12.46 -1.24
CA LYS A 56 2.68 -13.10 -2.12
C LYS A 56 3.02 -12.84 -3.58
N CYS A 57 3.21 -13.91 -4.33
CA CYS A 57 3.38 -13.87 -5.78
C CYS A 57 2.04 -14.04 -6.49
N ARG A 58 1.83 -13.26 -7.55
CA ARG A 58 0.69 -13.37 -8.46
C ARG A 58 1.20 -13.54 -9.89
N LYS A 59 0.49 -14.32 -10.69
CA LYS A 59 0.68 -14.36 -12.14
C LYS A 59 -0.23 -13.31 -12.75
N ILE A 60 0.33 -12.43 -13.58
CA ILE A 60 -0.39 -11.34 -14.24
C ILE A 60 -0.26 -11.56 -15.75
N ASP A 61 -1.36 -11.30 -16.44
CA ASP A 61 -1.42 -11.38 -17.89
C ASP A 61 -0.75 -10.14 -18.49
N GLU A 62 0.16 -10.35 -19.42
CA GLU A 62 0.83 -9.24 -20.10
C GLU A 62 -0.11 -8.62 -21.14
N VAL A 63 -0.35 -7.31 -21.02
CA VAL A 63 -1.20 -6.57 -21.96
C VAL A 63 -0.59 -6.68 -23.36
N GLY A 64 -1.39 -7.12 -24.34
CA GLY A 64 -0.93 -7.36 -25.70
C GLY A 64 -0.37 -8.77 -25.95
N SER A 65 -0.44 -9.69 -24.98
CA SER A 65 -0.09 -11.10 -25.18
C SER A 65 -1.08 -12.05 -24.52
N LEU A 66 -1.63 -13.00 -25.31
CA LEU A 66 -2.55 -14.03 -24.78
C LEU A 66 -1.83 -15.15 -24.01
N VAL A 67 -0.54 -15.33 -24.28
CA VAL A 67 0.25 -16.47 -23.78
C VAL A 67 1.29 -16.07 -22.75
N LYS A 68 1.84 -14.84 -22.81
CA LYS A 68 2.86 -14.40 -21.86
C LYS A 68 2.21 -14.03 -20.53
N LYS A 69 2.79 -14.54 -19.44
CA LYS A 69 2.39 -14.27 -18.07
C LYS A 69 3.60 -13.75 -17.30
N ALA A 70 3.51 -12.57 -16.71
CA ALA A 70 4.50 -12.10 -15.75
C ALA A 70 4.23 -12.68 -14.37
N ARG A 71 5.30 -12.85 -13.60
CA ARG A 71 5.24 -13.14 -12.17
C ARG A 71 5.61 -11.88 -11.40
N VAL A 72 4.67 -11.37 -10.62
CA VAL A 72 4.89 -10.21 -9.76
C VAL A 72 4.74 -10.63 -8.30
N CYS A 73 5.76 -10.37 -7.50
CA CYS A 73 5.82 -10.71 -6.08
C CYS A 73 6.05 -9.46 -5.26
N HIS A 74 5.23 -9.28 -4.22
CA HIS A 74 5.33 -8.19 -3.25
C HIS A 74 4.95 -8.71 -1.87
N THR A 75 5.36 -8.00 -0.81
CA THR A 75 4.82 -8.24 0.53
C THR A 75 3.35 -7.86 0.60
N ASN A 76 2.60 -8.39 1.57
CA ASN A 76 1.19 -8.02 1.77
C ASN A 76 1.01 -6.51 1.98
N GLU A 77 1.91 -5.87 2.73
CA GLU A 77 1.89 -4.42 2.91
C GLU A 77 2.13 -3.67 1.59
N GLN A 78 3.11 -4.10 0.80
CA GLN A 78 3.36 -3.52 -0.51
C GLN A 78 2.14 -3.69 -1.43
N TRP A 79 1.50 -4.86 -1.46
CA TRP A 79 0.25 -5.05 -2.20
C TRP A 79 -0.85 -4.08 -1.78
N LYS A 80 -1.00 -3.83 -0.48
CA LYS A 80 -1.96 -2.84 0.04
C LYS A 80 -1.64 -1.43 -0.44
N LYS A 81 -0.35 -1.05 -0.43
CA LYS A 81 0.11 0.25 -0.93
C LYS A 81 -0.11 0.39 -2.44
N LEU A 82 0.27 -0.62 -3.22
CA LEU A 82 0.08 -0.63 -4.68
C LEU A 82 -1.41 -0.54 -5.06
N TRP A 83 -2.29 -1.21 -4.32
CA TRP A 83 -3.73 -1.10 -4.53
C TRP A 83 -4.25 0.32 -4.31
N ALA A 84 -3.87 0.94 -3.19
CA ALA A 84 -4.27 2.31 -2.89
C ALA A 84 -3.70 3.29 -3.92
N GLN A 85 -2.42 3.15 -4.27
CA GLN A 85 -1.76 3.99 -5.27
C GLN A 85 -2.39 3.85 -6.66
N GLY A 86 -2.62 2.62 -7.14
CA GLY A 86 -3.20 2.40 -8.48
C GLY A 86 -4.62 2.97 -8.62
N ASN A 87 -5.40 2.95 -7.54
CA ASN A 87 -6.71 3.61 -7.53
C ASN A 87 -6.58 5.14 -7.59
N GLN A 88 -5.57 5.71 -6.94
CA GLN A 88 -5.31 7.15 -7.00
C GLN A 88 -4.78 7.54 -8.38
N ASP A 89 -3.80 6.83 -8.92
CA ASP A 89 -3.21 7.07 -10.24
C ASP A 89 -4.29 7.06 -11.34
N SER A 90 -5.27 6.16 -11.21
CA SER A 90 -6.41 6.09 -12.14
C SER A 90 -7.27 7.35 -12.08
N ARG A 91 -7.55 7.86 -10.88
CA ARG A 91 -8.32 9.10 -10.69
C ARG A 91 -7.55 10.30 -11.21
N ASP A 92 -6.27 10.40 -10.86
CA ASP A 92 -5.40 11.48 -11.29
C ASP A 92 -5.27 11.50 -12.82
N THR A 93 -5.20 10.33 -13.46
CA THR A 93 -5.20 10.21 -14.91
C THR A 93 -6.52 10.72 -15.51
N MET A 94 -7.67 10.35 -14.93
CA MET A 94 -8.96 10.85 -15.41
C MET A 94 -9.09 12.36 -15.25
N ASP A 95 -8.68 12.91 -14.10
CA ASP A 95 -8.72 14.35 -13.83
C ASP A 95 -7.77 15.13 -14.74
N ALA A 96 -6.57 14.59 -15.00
CA ALA A 96 -5.62 15.18 -15.95
C ALA A 96 -6.17 15.21 -17.38
N MET A 97 -6.88 14.16 -17.82
CA MET A 97 -7.49 14.11 -19.14
C MET A 97 -8.74 14.98 -19.24
N ALA A 98 -9.58 15.01 -18.21
CA ALA A 98 -10.78 15.86 -18.16
C ALA A 98 -10.44 17.36 -18.12
N SER A 99 -9.41 17.75 -17.36
CA SER A 99 -8.94 19.14 -17.31
C SER A 99 -8.32 19.63 -18.62
N LYS A 100 -7.85 18.70 -19.48
CA LYS A 100 -7.36 18.99 -20.84
C LYS A 100 -8.46 18.93 -21.90
N ALA A 101 -9.55 18.21 -21.64
CA ALA A 101 -10.79 18.24 -22.42
C ALA A 101 -11.63 19.49 -22.08
N GLY A 102 -10.96 20.63 -21.96
CA GLY A 102 -11.54 21.93 -21.66
C GLY A 102 -12.75 22.20 -22.55
N ASP A 103 -13.85 22.45 -21.86
CA ASP A 103 -15.20 22.67 -22.35
C ASP A 103 -15.34 23.28 -23.76
N CYS A 104 -15.62 22.43 -24.75
CA CYS A 104 -16.06 22.87 -26.08
C CYS A 104 -17.39 23.67 -26.01
N ARG A 105 -18.09 23.71 -24.86
CA ARG A 105 -19.30 24.52 -24.64
C ARG A 105 -19.03 25.89 -24.00
N ALA A 106 -17.88 26.12 -23.35
CA ALA A 106 -17.62 27.41 -22.69
C ALA A 106 -17.12 28.50 -23.64
N THR A 107 -16.34 28.13 -24.67
CA THR A 107 -15.69 29.09 -25.58
C THR A 107 -15.98 28.87 -27.07
N GLY A 108 -16.80 27.88 -27.42
CA GLY A 108 -17.37 27.73 -28.77
C GLY A 108 -16.38 27.47 -29.92
N THR A 109 -15.11 27.15 -29.62
CA THR A 109 -14.11 26.77 -30.61
C THR A 109 -13.40 25.50 -30.15
N CYS A 110 -13.58 24.45 -30.93
CA CYS A 110 -12.80 23.22 -30.86
C CYS A 110 -11.53 23.37 -31.70
#